data_AF-A0A0D6EGA5-F1
#
_entry.id   AF-A0A0D6EGA5-F1
#
_cell.length_a   1.000
_cell.length_b   1.000
_cell.length_c   1.000
_cell.angle_alpha   90.00
_cell.angle_beta   90.00
_cell.angle_gamma   90.00
#
_symmetry.space_group_name_H-M   'P 1'
#
loop_
_entity.id
_entity.type
_entity.pdbx_description
1 polymer ?
#
loop_
_entity_poly.entity_id
_entity_poly.type
_entity_poly.pdbx_seq_one_letter_code
_entity_poly.pdbx_strand_id
1 'polypeptide(L)'
;MLACPRPALRLILRSSRSPTFAVARRSFIMSAPTSSCIWAEPLPKPADQLNTYLAILPDFDDSKRMQVRPQHLKDAAVGHENGWIVQAGATFADDSKTKMTGSWFLLREETLEKARERLSKDVYVTGGAWDMSKASAVSFCSSTEWADLCYPEQATIQPVAIAKH
;
A
#
# COMPACT_ATOMS: atom_id res chain seq x y z
N MET A 1 -67.44 -40.16 -64.06
CA MET A 1 -66.28 -40.96 -63.58
C MET A 1 -65.69 -40.19 -62.39
N LEU A 2 -65.99 -40.63 -61.15
CA LEU A 2 -65.03 -41.22 -60.18
C LEU A 2 -63.90 -40.23 -59.78
N ALA A 3 -63.54 -39.92 -58.53
CA ALA A 3 -63.95 -40.22 -57.15
C ALA A 3 -63.13 -39.30 -56.19
N CYS A 4 -63.58 -39.10 -54.94
CA CYS A 4 -62.82 -38.53 -53.80
C CYS A 4 -61.80 -39.59 -53.23
N PRO A 5 -61.00 -39.40 -52.13
CA PRO A 5 -60.45 -38.21 -51.41
C PRO A 5 -58.98 -38.32 -50.81
N ARG A 6 -58.47 -37.21 -50.21
CA ARG A 6 -57.57 -37.06 -48.98
C ARG A 6 -56.06 -37.50 -49.00
N PRO A 7 -55.19 -37.12 -48.01
CA PRO A 7 -54.72 -35.77 -47.60
C PRO A 7 -53.18 -35.68 -47.31
N ALA A 8 -52.71 -34.47 -46.96
CA ALA A 8 -51.56 -34.12 -46.09
C ALA A 8 -50.09 -34.42 -46.53
N LEU A 9 -49.24 -33.38 -46.56
CA LEU A 9 -48.15 -33.19 -45.57
C LEU A 9 -47.43 -31.84 -45.80
N ARG A 10 -47.30 -31.05 -44.74
CA ARG A 10 -46.38 -29.90 -44.66
C ARG A 10 -44.96 -30.43 -44.53
N LEU A 11 -44.02 -29.91 -45.33
CA LEU A 11 -42.58 -30.07 -45.07
C LEU A 11 -41.93 -28.69 -44.92
N ILE A 12 -41.53 -28.40 -43.69
CA ILE A 12 -40.71 -27.23 -43.31
C ILE A 12 -39.26 -27.66 -43.48
N LEU A 13 -38.51 -27.04 -44.40
CA LEU A 13 -37.06 -27.24 -44.46
C LEU A 13 -36.35 -26.12 -43.69
N ARG A 14 -35.71 -26.53 -42.60
CA ARG A 14 -34.98 -25.71 -41.64
C ARG A 14 -33.66 -25.22 -42.23
N SER A 15 -33.36 -23.95 -41.97
CA SER A 15 -32.07 -23.29 -42.16
C SER A 15 -31.00 -23.90 -41.23
N SER A 16 -29.91 -24.39 -41.80
CA SER A 16 -28.73 -24.84 -41.04
C SER A 16 -27.74 -23.69 -40.91
N ARG A 17 -27.70 -23.03 -39.74
CA ARG A 17 -26.54 -22.23 -39.32
C ARG A 17 -25.63 -23.11 -38.48
N SER A 18 -24.40 -23.30 -38.95
CA SER A 18 -23.32 -23.97 -38.22
C SER A 18 -23.00 -23.19 -36.94
N PRO A 19 -22.88 -23.84 -35.77
CA PRO A 19 -22.42 -23.17 -34.57
C PRO A 19 -20.90 -23.00 -34.64
N THR A 20 -20.44 -21.76 -34.77
CA THR A 20 -19.06 -21.40 -34.45
C THR A 20 -18.87 -21.58 -32.96
N PHE A 21 -18.11 -22.61 -32.55
CA PHE A 21 -17.67 -22.78 -31.18
C PHE A 21 -16.73 -21.62 -30.80
N ALA A 22 -17.26 -20.62 -30.12
CA ALA A 22 -16.46 -19.62 -29.43
C ALA A 22 -15.86 -20.28 -28.19
N VAL A 23 -14.59 -20.68 -28.26
CA VAL A 23 -13.81 -21.07 -27.10
C VAL A 23 -13.61 -19.82 -26.25
N ALA A 24 -14.43 -19.68 -25.20
CA ALA A 24 -14.25 -18.67 -24.19
C ALA A 24 -12.90 -18.93 -23.50
N ARG A 25 -11.87 -18.17 -23.87
CA ARG A 25 -10.65 -18.04 -23.07
C ARG A 25 -11.07 -17.48 -21.72
N ARG A 26 -11.23 -18.37 -20.73
CA ARG A 26 -11.22 -17.96 -19.33
C ARG A 26 -9.87 -17.31 -19.08
N SER A 27 -9.87 -15.98 -18.99
CA SER A 27 -8.77 -15.24 -18.41
C SER A 27 -8.66 -15.69 -16.96
N PHE A 28 -7.82 -16.68 -16.71
CA PHE A 28 -7.34 -16.95 -15.37
C PHE A 28 -6.54 -15.71 -14.95
N ILE A 29 -7.17 -14.86 -14.14
CA ILE A 29 -6.42 -13.89 -13.33
C ILE A 29 -5.57 -14.77 -12.42
N MET A 30 -4.31 -14.96 -12.78
CA MET A 30 -3.35 -15.54 -11.85
C MET A 30 -3.19 -14.52 -10.74
N SER A 31 -3.84 -14.75 -9.60
CA SER A 31 -3.45 -14.10 -8.36
C SER A 31 -1.98 -14.47 -8.15
N ALA A 32 -1.10 -13.49 -8.34
CA ALA A 32 0.30 -13.63 -7.99
C ALA A 32 0.38 -14.10 -6.53
N PRO A 33 1.35 -14.95 -6.17
CA PRO A 33 1.61 -15.24 -4.77
C PRO A 33 1.82 -13.89 -4.08
N THR A 34 0.93 -13.58 -3.15
CA THR A 34 1.00 -12.39 -2.29
C THR A 34 2.42 -12.33 -1.75
N SER A 35 3.22 -11.38 -2.23
CA SER A 35 4.54 -11.16 -1.65
C SER A 35 4.32 -10.90 -0.17
N SER A 36 5.02 -11.63 0.69
CA SER A 36 4.96 -11.53 2.15
C SER A 36 5.30 -10.14 2.69
N CYS A 37 5.70 -9.21 1.82
CA CYS A 37 5.94 -7.81 2.12
C CYS A 37 4.60 -7.08 2.33
N ILE A 38 4.33 -6.72 3.58
CA ILE A 38 3.13 -5.97 3.98
C ILE A 38 3.10 -4.55 3.39
N TRP A 39 4.22 -4.07 2.87
CA TRP A 39 4.36 -2.76 2.25
C TRP A 39 4.06 -2.76 0.73
N ALA A 40 3.86 -3.95 0.12
CA ALA A 40 3.66 -4.09 -1.31
C ALA A 40 2.25 -3.72 -1.79
N GLU A 41 1.27 -3.69 -0.89
CA GLU A 41 -0.09 -3.27 -1.23
C GLU A 41 -0.10 -1.79 -1.68
N PRO A 42 -0.90 -1.41 -2.68
CA PRO A 42 -1.06 0.00 -3.04
C PRO A 42 -1.79 0.77 -1.94
N LEU A 43 -1.58 2.09 -1.88
CA LEU A 43 -2.32 2.94 -0.96
C LEU A 43 -3.84 2.87 -1.25
N PRO A 44 -4.69 2.77 -0.21
CA PRO A 44 -6.14 2.68 -0.38
C PRO A 44 -6.76 4.00 -0.85
N LYS A 45 -6.05 5.10 -0.59
CA LYS A 45 -6.41 6.49 -0.92
C LYS A 45 -5.17 7.20 -1.45
N PRO A 46 -5.32 8.28 -2.22
CA PRO A 46 -4.16 9.04 -2.64
C PRO A 46 -3.46 9.64 -1.40
N ALA A 47 -2.14 9.82 -1.49
CA ALA A 47 -1.27 10.07 -0.35
C ALA A 47 -1.57 11.38 0.41
N ASP A 48 -2.20 12.35 -0.27
CA ASP A 48 -2.67 13.63 0.26
C ASP A 48 -3.87 13.51 1.22
N GLN A 49 -4.60 12.40 1.15
CA GLN A 49 -5.78 12.14 2.00
C GLN A 49 -5.46 11.25 3.21
N LEU A 50 -4.19 10.85 3.38
CA LEU A 50 -3.75 10.02 4.49
C LEU A 50 -3.05 10.88 5.54
N ASN A 51 -3.20 10.48 6.80
CA ASN A 51 -2.54 11.13 7.91
C ASN A 51 -1.11 10.61 8.02
N THR A 52 -0.17 11.51 8.36
CA THR A 52 1.21 11.11 8.65
C THR A 52 1.36 10.85 10.16
N TYR A 53 2.03 9.75 10.50
CA TYR A 53 2.30 9.34 11.87
C TYR A 53 3.78 9.14 12.09
N LEU A 54 4.30 9.67 13.21
CA LEU A 54 5.64 9.38 13.71
C LEU A 54 5.55 8.18 14.65
N ALA A 55 6.18 7.08 14.28
CA ALA A 55 6.33 5.90 15.10
C ALA A 55 7.78 5.77 15.60
N ILE A 56 7.94 5.54 16.90
CA ILE A 56 9.21 5.19 17.54
C ILE A 56 9.11 3.75 18.02
N LEU A 57 10.04 2.92 17.56
CA LEU A 57 10.00 1.46 17.68
C LEU A 57 11.30 0.99 18.33
N PRO A 58 11.33 0.88 19.68
CA PRO A 58 12.50 0.38 20.39
C PRO A 58 12.79 -1.08 20.04
N ASP A 59 14.06 -1.44 20.02
CA ASP A 59 14.49 -2.82 19.87
C ASP A 59 14.36 -3.58 21.21
N PHE A 60 14.24 -4.91 21.16
CA PHE A 60 14.41 -5.76 22.34
C PHE A 60 15.87 -5.73 22.84
N ASP A 61 16.09 -6.02 24.12
CA ASP A 61 17.45 -6.11 24.68
C ASP A 61 18.28 -7.23 24.00
N ASP A 62 17.63 -8.32 23.60
CA ASP A 62 18.16 -9.45 22.84
C ASP A 62 17.78 -9.42 21.35
N SER A 63 17.68 -8.22 20.78
CA SER A 63 17.20 -8.00 19.42
C SER A 63 17.92 -8.82 18.34
N LYS A 64 17.14 -9.53 17.53
CA LYS A 64 17.62 -10.29 16.36
C LYS A 64 17.73 -9.44 15.09
N ARG A 65 17.69 -8.11 15.22
CA ARG A 65 17.67 -7.13 14.12
C ARG A 65 18.65 -7.45 13.01
N MET A 66 19.91 -7.77 13.32
CA MET A 66 20.93 -7.97 12.30
C MET A 66 20.66 -9.15 11.36
N GLN A 67 19.91 -10.16 11.83
CA GLN A 67 19.55 -11.33 11.03
C GLN A 67 18.44 -11.01 10.02
N VAL A 68 17.46 -10.20 10.43
CA VAL A 68 16.26 -9.87 9.63
C VAL A 68 16.37 -8.52 8.90
N ARG A 69 17.39 -7.71 9.21
CA ARG A 69 17.63 -6.38 8.62
C ARG A 69 17.68 -6.37 7.09
N PRO A 70 18.34 -7.32 6.40
CA PRO A 70 18.35 -7.31 4.94
C PRO A 70 16.95 -7.40 4.34
N GLN A 71 16.09 -8.23 4.92
CA GLN A 71 14.71 -8.39 4.48
C GLN A 71 13.88 -7.14 4.84
N HIS A 72 14.05 -6.62 6.05
CA HIS A 72 13.36 -5.39 6.47
C HIS A 72 13.66 -4.21 5.55
N LEU A 73 14.94 -3.98 5.20
CA LEU A 73 15.33 -2.89 4.32
C LEU A 73 14.75 -3.05 2.90
N LYS A 74 14.67 -4.29 2.40
CA LYS A 74 14.03 -4.58 1.11
C LYS A 74 12.54 -4.25 1.15
N ASP A 75 11.85 -4.67 2.21
CA ASP A 75 10.42 -4.45 2.37
C ASP A 75 10.09 -2.97 2.63
N ALA A 76 10.92 -2.28 3.41
CA ALA A 76 10.80 -0.84 3.65
C ALA A 76 11.05 -0.01 2.38
N ALA A 77 11.96 -0.46 1.49
CA ALA A 77 12.16 0.20 0.19
C ALA A 77 10.88 0.14 -0.67
N VAL A 78 10.21 -1.02 -0.70
CA VAL A 78 8.91 -1.17 -1.37
C VAL A 78 7.86 -0.23 -0.74
N GLY A 79 7.83 -0.12 0.60
CA GLY A 79 6.91 0.79 1.28
C GLY A 79 7.17 2.27 1.00
N HIS A 80 8.44 2.64 0.83
CA HIS A 80 8.82 3.99 0.42
C HIS A 80 8.39 4.28 -1.03
N GLU A 81 8.65 3.35 -1.95
CA GLU A 81 8.22 3.45 -3.36
C GLU A 81 6.70 3.55 -3.50
N ASN A 82 5.95 2.77 -2.71
CA ASN A 82 4.49 2.79 -2.68
C ASN A 82 3.92 4.01 -1.92
N GLY A 83 4.75 4.81 -1.25
CA GLY A 83 4.34 6.02 -0.55
C GLY A 83 3.73 5.79 0.85
N TRP A 84 3.80 4.56 1.37
CA TRP A 84 3.46 4.24 2.77
C TRP A 84 4.44 4.86 3.75
N ILE A 85 5.74 4.78 3.43
CA ILE A 85 6.82 5.30 4.26
C ILE A 85 7.30 6.61 3.63
N VAL A 86 7.12 7.72 4.35
CA VAL A 86 7.66 9.02 3.93
C VAL A 86 9.14 9.09 4.20
N GLN A 87 9.55 8.69 5.41
CA GLN A 87 10.94 8.64 5.83
C GLN A 87 11.08 7.65 6.99
N ALA A 88 12.23 6.99 7.10
CA ALA A 88 12.52 6.09 8.21
C ALA A 88 14.02 6.06 8.53
N GLY A 89 14.36 5.62 9.74
CA GLY A 89 15.75 5.52 10.17
C GLY A 89 15.95 4.68 11.43
N ALA A 90 17.22 4.43 11.76
CA ALA A 90 17.60 3.80 13.02
C ALA A 90 17.78 4.85 14.12
N THR A 91 17.38 4.51 15.35
CA THR A 91 17.75 5.26 16.55
C THR A 91 18.99 4.62 17.17
N PHE A 92 19.84 5.43 17.77
CA PHE A 92 21.10 5.01 18.37
C PHE A 92 21.12 5.35 19.86
N ALA A 93 21.93 4.64 20.64
CA ALA A 93 22.12 4.92 22.07
C ALA A 93 22.87 6.24 22.29
N ASP A 94 23.74 6.60 21.34
CA ASP A 94 24.74 7.65 21.48
C ASP A 94 25.12 8.25 20.13
N ASP A 95 25.78 9.42 20.17
CA ASP A 95 26.17 10.19 18.99
C ASP A 95 27.23 9.48 18.12
N SER A 96 27.94 8.49 18.67
CA SER A 96 28.89 7.68 17.91
C SER A 96 28.22 6.73 16.91
N LYS A 97 26.90 6.53 17.02
CA LYS A 97 26.08 5.67 16.15
C LYS A 97 26.61 4.23 16.06
N THR A 98 27.25 3.76 17.14
CA THR A 98 27.82 2.40 17.19
C THR A 98 26.79 1.36 17.57
N LYS A 99 25.85 1.71 18.46
CA LYS A 99 24.78 0.81 18.92
C LYS A 99 23.41 1.34 18.52
N MET A 100 22.72 0.58 17.67
CA MET A 100 21.30 0.82 17.36
C MET A 100 20.43 0.38 18.53
N THR A 101 19.43 1.18 18.88
CA THR A 101 18.49 0.94 19.98
C THR A 101 17.05 0.79 19.51
N GLY A 102 16.79 1.01 18.23
CA GLY A 102 15.44 1.02 17.69
C GLY A 102 15.39 1.63 16.31
N SER A 103 14.18 1.97 15.89
CA SER A 103 13.91 2.64 14.63
C SER A 103 12.83 3.70 14.81
N TRP A 104 12.79 4.64 13.87
CA TRP A 104 11.70 5.60 13.76
C TRP A 104 11.17 5.62 12.33
N PHE A 105 9.88 5.86 12.20
CA PHE A 105 9.15 5.86 10.94
C PHE A 105 8.22 7.07 10.88
N LEU A 106 8.23 7.76 9.75
CA LEU A 106 7.13 8.61 9.29
C LEU A 106 6.34 7.81 8.27
N LEU A 107 5.15 7.35 8.67
CA LEU A 107 4.29 6.54 7.81
C LEU A 107 2.94 7.21 7.57
N ARG A 108 2.32 6.88 6.44
CA ARG A 108 0.98 7.31 6.08
C ARG A 108 -0.03 6.22 6.34
N GLU A 109 -1.11 6.54 7.05
CA GLU A 109 -2.25 5.65 7.25
C GLU A 109 -3.53 6.46 7.49
N GLU A 110 -4.68 5.79 7.49
CA GLU A 110 -5.95 6.47 7.75
C GLU A 110 -6.12 6.80 9.23
N THR A 111 -5.73 5.87 10.11
CA THR A 111 -5.82 6.02 11.56
C THR A 111 -4.57 5.51 12.24
N LEU A 112 -4.35 5.95 13.48
CA LEU A 112 -3.21 5.57 14.29
C LEU A 112 -3.22 4.06 14.62
N GLU A 113 -4.40 3.46 14.79
CA GLU A 113 -4.58 2.03 15.02
C GLU A 113 -4.13 1.21 13.81
N LYS A 114 -4.52 1.63 12.60
CA LYS A 114 -4.07 0.97 11.35
C LYS A 114 -2.57 1.10 11.15
N ALA A 115 -1.99 2.26 11.47
CA ALA A 115 -0.55 2.46 11.49
C ALA A 115 0.16 1.44 12.39
N ARG A 116 -0.34 1.24 13.62
CA ARG A 116 0.21 0.25 14.55
C ARG A 116 0.01 -1.19 14.06
N GLU A 117 -1.15 -1.50 13.48
CA GLU A 117 -1.44 -2.83 12.93
C GLU A 117 -0.53 -3.16 11.73
N ARG A 118 -0.25 -2.18 10.87
CA ARG A 118 0.65 -2.37 9.73
C ARG A 118 2.08 -2.61 10.22
N LEU A 119 2.56 -1.80 11.17
CA LEU A 119 3.89 -1.98 11.79
C LEU A 119 4.02 -3.31 12.54
N SER A 120 2.97 -3.81 13.19
CA SER A 120 3.02 -5.08 13.92
C SER A 120 3.25 -6.31 13.02
N LYS A 121 2.98 -6.17 11.72
CA LYS A 121 3.19 -7.22 10.71
C LYS A 121 4.57 -7.13 10.03
N ASP A 122 5.41 -6.16 10.41
CA ASP A 122 6.75 -6.02 9.85
C ASP A 122 7.66 -7.20 10.23
N VAL A 123 8.65 -7.49 9.38
CA VAL A 123 9.65 -8.55 9.64
C VAL A 123 10.49 -8.28 10.89
N TYR A 124 10.65 -7.02 11.30
CA TYR A 124 11.29 -6.70 12.57
C TYR A 124 10.44 -7.04 13.80
N VAL A 125 9.11 -7.04 13.69
CA VAL A 125 8.26 -7.49 14.79
C VAL A 125 8.23 -9.01 14.83
N THR A 126 7.90 -9.63 13.69
CA THR A 126 7.80 -11.09 13.60
C THR A 126 9.15 -11.80 13.80
N GLY A 127 10.25 -11.14 13.43
CA GLY A 127 11.62 -11.60 13.65
C GLY A 127 12.18 -11.35 15.05
N GLY A 128 11.43 -10.72 15.96
CA GLY A 128 11.87 -10.45 17.33
C GLY A 128 12.97 -9.37 17.42
N ALA A 129 12.91 -8.36 16.55
CA ALA A 129 13.79 -7.21 16.63
C ALA A 129 13.17 -6.06 17.43
N TRP A 130 11.89 -5.75 17.21
CA TRP A 130 11.16 -4.63 17.84
C TRP A 130 10.26 -5.04 19.00
N ASP A 131 10.31 -4.26 20.07
CA ASP A 131 9.43 -4.38 21.23
C ASP A 131 8.18 -3.51 21.07
N MET A 132 7.10 -4.12 20.56
CA MET A 132 5.82 -3.45 20.37
C MET A 132 5.16 -2.99 21.68
N SER A 133 5.58 -3.51 22.84
CA SER A 133 5.04 -3.06 24.14
C SER A 133 5.52 -1.66 24.52
N LYS A 134 6.71 -1.27 24.03
CA LYS A 134 7.32 0.05 24.24
C LYS A 134 7.18 0.97 23.04
N ALA A 135 6.59 0.49 21.94
CA ALA A 135 6.40 1.27 20.74
C ALA A 135 5.41 2.42 20.98
N SER A 136 5.75 3.60 20.46
CA SER A 136 4.87 4.77 20.48
C SER A 136 4.60 5.24 19.06
N ALA A 137 3.39 5.73 18.82
CA ALA A 137 2.98 6.30 17.55
C ALA A 137 2.14 7.53 17.85
N VAL A 138 2.44 8.64 17.18
CA VAL A 138 1.76 9.93 17.37
C VAL A 138 1.46 10.55 16.01
N SER A 139 0.40 11.35 15.93
CA SER A 139 0.11 12.15 14.74
C SER A 139 1.26 13.12 14.49
N PHE A 140 1.72 13.20 13.25
CA PHE A 140 2.81 14.05 12.82
C PHE A 140 2.35 14.95 11.68
N CYS A 141 2.66 16.23 11.78
CA CYS A 141 2.41 17.21 10.74
C CYS A 141 3.75 17.86 10.39
N SER A 142 4.12 17.86 9.11
CA SER A 142 5.35 18.51 8.67
C SER A 142 5.27 20.02 8.89
N SER A 143 6.39 20.73 8.99
CA SER A 143 6.36 22.19 9.19
C SER A 143 5.65 22.93 8.06
N THR A 144 5.78 22.44 6.81
CA THR A 144 5.08 23.01 5.65
C THR A 144 3.57 22.81 5.77
N GLU A 145 3.12 21.61 6.09
CA GLU A 145 1.71 21.29 6.26
C GLU A 145 1.10 21.99 7.48
N TRP A 146 1.87 22.12 8.57
CA TRP A 146 1.45 22.85 9.76
C TRP A 146 1.33 24.35 9.49
N ALA A 147 2.23 24.92 8.68
CA ALA A 147 2.15 26.31 8.26
C ALA A 147 0.88 26.57 7.41
N ASP A 148 0.53 25.67 6.50
CA ASP A 148 -0.69 25.78 5.69
C ASP A 148 -1.96 25.69 6.55
N LEU A 149 -1.97 24.84 7.60
CA LEU A 149 -3.08 24.72 8.53
C LEU A 149 -3.23 25.92 9.47
N CYS A 150 -2.11 26.43 10.02
CA CYS A 150 -2.13 27.51 11.00
C CYS A 150 -2.18 28.91 10.35
N TYR A 151 -1.67 29.06 9.13
CA TYR A 151 -1.58 30.34 8.42
C TYR A 151 -2.07 30.21 6.96
N PRO A 152 -3.34 29.84 6.73
CA PRO A 152 -3.86 29.61 5.38
C PRO A 152 -3.78 30.86 4.47
N GLU A 153 -3.72 32.06 5.04
CA GLU A 153 -3.63 33.34 4.31
C GLU A 153 -2.22 33.59 3.71
N GLN A 154 -1.16 33.04 4.31
CA GLN A 154 0.23 33.29 3.91
C GLN A 154 0.68 32.43 2.72
N ALA A 155 0.01 31.30 2.47
CA ALA A 155 0.28 30.44 1.31
C ALA A 155 0.00 31.12 -0.04
N THR A 156 -0.73 32.24 -0.04
CA THR A 156 -1.09 33.01 -1.24
C THR A 156 -0.11 34.12 -1.64
N ILE A 157 0.96 34.37 -0.87
CA ILE A 157 1.96 35.39 -1.27
C ILE A 157 2.84 34.82 -2.38
N GLN A 158 2.41 35.05 -3.62
CA GLN A 158 3.16 34.78 -4.84
C GLN A 158 4.57 35.41 -4.75
N PRO A 159 5.61 34.80 -5.34
CA PRO A 159 6.94 35.39 -5.33
C PRO A 159 6.88 36.77 -5.99
N VAL A 160 7.20 37.81 -5.22
CA VAL A 160 7.40 39.15 -5.76
C VAL A 160 8.49 39.03 -6.81
N ALA A 161 8.13 39.24 -8.07
CA ALA A 161 9.07 39.24 -9.17
C ALA A 161 10.17 40.27 -8.86
N ILE A 162 11.38 39.79 -8.56
CA ILE A 162 12.55 40.63 -8.42
C ILE A 162 12.82 41.21 -9.81
N ALA A 163 12.35 42.42 -10.05
CA ALA A 163 12.69 43.19 -11.23
C ALA A 163 14.20 43.40 -11.21
N LYS A 164 14.90 42.70 -12.11
CA LYS A 164 16.31 42.96 -12.39
C LYS A 164 16.40 44.35 -13.02
N HIS A 165 17.07 45.27 -12.31
CA HIS A 165 17.56 46.54 -12.87
C HIS A 165 18.98 46.37 -13.40
#